data_AF-A0A524A5M7-F1
#
_entry.id   AF-A0A524A5M7-F1
#
_cell.length_a   1.000
_cell.length_b   1.000
_cell.length_c   1.000
_cell.angle_alpha   90.00
_cell.angle_beta   90.00
_cell.angle_gamma   90.00
#
_symmetry.space_group_name_H-M   'P 1'
#
loop_
_entity.id
_entity.type
_entity.pdbx_description
1 polymer ?
#
loop_
_entity_poly.entity_id
_entity_poly.type
_entity_poly.pdbx_seq_one_letter_code
_entity_poly.pdbx_strand_id
1 'polypeptide(L)'
;MTYAGLDIGSRTIALVELGERVEGCVIVDTGPNPLQRCRRLLRGKTYEGLVATGYGRHLAAPALAAEVISEIRAYAVGARHLYPDCRTVIDVGGQDCKVTLLSDSGEVQKFEMNDRCAAGTGRFLEVMARVLEMDIGELAEHALGAKEAVRINSLCTVFAESEVVSLIAGGAESQAIGLGLHEAIATRIGALARRVGPRERVV
;
A
#
# COMPACT_ATOMS: atom_id res chain seq x y z
N MET A 1 -10.66 -27.17 -6.11
CA MET A 1 -9.20 -27.05 -6.18
C MET A 1 -8.86 -25.65 -5.68
N THR A 2 -8.03 -25.52 -4.63
CA THR A 2 -7.82 -24.22 -3.96
C THR A 2 -6.34 -23.86 -3.93
N TYR A 3 -6.04 -22.67 -4.44
CA TYR A 3 -4.71 -22.06 -4.44
C TYR A 3 -4.64 -20.98 -3.35
N ALA A 4 -3.43 -20.62 -2.93
CA ALA A 4 -3.21 -19.53 -1.98
C ALA A 4 -2.13 -18.55 -2.44
N GLY A 5 -2.40 -17.27 -2.23
CA GLY A 5 -1.44 -16.18 -2.38
C GLY A 5 -1.07 -15.59 -1.03
N LEU A 6 0.23 -15.45 -0.76
CA LEU A 6 0.77 -14.74 0.40
C LEU A 6 1.51 -13.49 -0.08
N ASP A 7 0.97 -12.32 0.25
CA ASP A 7 1.70 -11.07 0.12
C ASP A 7 2.32 -10.70 1.46
N ILE A 8 3.65 -10.72 1.52
CA ILE A 8 4.42 -10.53 2.75
C ILE A 8 5.06 -9.14 2.70
N GLY A 9 4.24 -8.12 2.91
CA GLY A 9 4.63 -6.72 2.87
C GLY A 9 5.44 -6.27 4.09
N SER A 10 5.94 -5.03 4.03
CA SER A 10 6.72 -4.41 5.11
C SER A 10 5.87 -4.08 6.35
N ARG A 11 4.58 -3.80 6.15
CA ARG A 11 3.65 -3.43 7.22
C ARG A 11 2.66 -4.56 7.57
N THR A 12 2.15 -5.25 6.56
CA THR A 12 1.13 -6.30 6.67
C THR A 12 1.50 -7.54 5.87
N ILE A 13 0.91 -8.67 6.26
CA ILE A 13 0.89 -9.92 5.51
C ILE A 13 -0.55 -10.21 5.14
N ALA A 14 -0.83 -10.38 3.86
CA ALA A 14 -2.14 -10.79 3.35
C ALA A 14 -2.08 -12.24 2.86
N LEU A 15 -3.04 -13.06 3.27
CA LEU A 15 -3.33 -14.38 2.72
C LEU A 15 -4.65 -14.31 1.97
N VAL A 16 -4.65 -14.74 0.71
CA VAL A 16 -5.87 -14.94 -0.09
C VAL A 16 -5.96 -16.40 -0.50
N GLU A 17 -7.11 -17.01 -0.25
CA GLU A 17 -7.46 -18.38 -0.65
C GLU A 17 -8.40 -18.28 -1.86
N LEU A 18 -8.00 -18.91 -2.97
CA LEU A 18 -8.65 -18.75 -4.27
C LEU A 18 -9.04 -20.11 -4.85
N GLY A 19 -10.34 -20.34 -4.99
CA GLY A 19 -10.94 -21.38 -5.82
C GLY A 19 -11.44 -20.77 -7.14
N GLU A 20 -12.70 -21.04 -7.51
CA GLU A 20 -13.36 -20.33 -8.62
C GLU A 20 -13.61 -18.84 -8.31
N ARG A 21 -13.61 -18.51 -7.02
CA ARG A 21 -13.75 -17.17 -6.46
C ARG A 21 -12.88 -17.07 -5.22
N VAL A 22 -12.74 -15.87 -4.67
CA VAL A 22 -12.07 -15.68 -3.37
C VAL A 22 -12.89 -16.40 -2.30
N GLU A 23 -12.28 -17.39 -1.64
CA GLU A 23 -12.89 -18.21 -0.60
C GLU A 23 -12.52 -17.70 0.80
N GLY A 24 -11.37 -17.04 0.92
CA GLY A 24 -10.88 -16.48 2.18
C GLY A 24 -9.88 -15.35 1.95
N CYS A 25 -9.92 -14.37 2.85
CA CYS A 25 -8.93 -13.30 2.91
C CYS A 25 -8.62 -12.99 4.37
N VAL A 26 -7.34 -12.92 4.71
CA VAL A 26 -6.87 -12.55 6.04
C VAL A 26 -5.69 -11.60 5.90
N ILE A 27 -5.74 -10.49 6.64
CA ILE A 27 -4.64 -9.53 6.72
C ILE A 27 -4.20 -9.43 8.19
N VAL A 28 -2.89 -9.48 8.42
CA VAL A 28 -2.29 -9.31 9.75
C VAL A 28 -1.07 -8.41 9.67
N ASP A 29 -0.66 -7.82 10.79
CA ASP A 29 0.62 -7.12 10.86
C ASP A 29 1.80 -8.07 10.61
N THR A 30 2.78 -7.62 9.82
CA THR A 30 4.03 -8.38 9.58
C THR A 30 4.82 -8.58 10.87
N GLY A 31 4.91 -7.53 11.69
CA GLY A 31 5.66 -7.53 12.96
C GLY A 31 7.12 -7.99 12.80
N PRO A 32 7.77 -8.41 13.89
CA PRO A 32 9.20 -8.72 13.88
C PRO A 32 9.55 -10.11 13.33
N ASN A 33 8.58 -11.04 13.25
CA ASN A 33 8.80 -12.45 12.89
C ASN A 33 7.90 -12.88 11.71
N PRO A 34 8.11 -12.36 10.49
CA PRO A 34 7.23 -12.59 9.34
C PRO A 34 7.03 -14.07 8.99
N LEU A 35 8.10 -14.88 8.99
CA LEU A 35 7.99 -16.31 8.68
C LEU A 35 7.10 -17.05 9.70
N GLN A 36 7.23 -16.74 11.00
CA GLN A 36 6.40 -17.35 12.02
C GLN A 36 4.92 -16.99 11.85
N ARG A 37 4.64 -15.74 11.47
CA ARG A 37 3.26 -15.31 11.15
C ARG A 37 2.69 -16.04 9.95
N CYS A 38 3.46 -16.19 8.87
CA CYS A 38 3.06 -16.97 7.70
C CYS A 38 2.72 -18.42 8.09
N ARG A 39 3.59 -19.08 8.87
CA ARG A 39 3.33 -20.44 9.37
C ARG A 39 2.04 -20.54 10.19
N ARG A 40 1.73 -19.51 10.98
CA ARG A 40 0.49 -19.47 11.76
C ARG A 40 -0.75 -19.31 10.88
N LEU A 41 -0.68 -18.46 9.85
CA LEU A 41 -1.78 -18.26 8.88
C LEU A 41 -2.09 -19.55 8.09
N LEU A 42 -1.06 -20.31 7.75
CA LEU A 42 -1.18 -21.56 6.98
C LEU A 42 -1.40 -22.80 7.86
N ARG A 43 -1.45 -22.66 9.19
CA ARG A 43 -1.49 -23.81 10.10
C ARG A 43 -2.75 -24.64 9.88
N GLY A 44 -2.56 -25.93 9.57
CA GLY A 44 -3.66 -26.86 9.33
C GLY A 44 -4.36 -26.67 7.98
N LYS A 45 -3.78 -25.87 7.09
CA LYS A 45 -4.30 -25.62 5.74
C LYS A 45 -3.38 -26.26 4.71
N THR A 46 -3.97 -26.76 3.63
CA THR A 46 -3.27 -27.36 2.49
C THR A 46 -3.86 -26.82 1.19
N TYR A 47 -2.99 -26.45 0.26
CA TYR A 47 -3.36 -25.89 -1.04
C TYR A 47 -2.65 -26.65 -2.14
N GLU A 48 -3.19 -26.59 -3.36
CA GLU A 48 -2.53 -27.19 -4.53
C GLU A 48 -1.33 -26.39 -5.01
N GLY A 49 -1.39 -25.07 -4.82
CA GLY A 49 -0.27 -24.18 -5.07
C GLY A 49 -0.28 -23.04 -4.07
N LEU A 50 0.91 -22.69 -3.60
CA LEU A 50 1.15 -21.54 -2.73
C LEU A 50 2.14 -20.61 -3.44
N VAL A 51 1.73 -19.36 -3.63
CA VAL A 51 2.58 -18.33 -4.24
C VAL A 51 2.85 -17.23 -3.23
N ALA A 52 4.12 -16.85 -3.06
CA ALA A 52 4.56 -15.78 -2.19
C ALA A 52 5.04 -14.56 -2.98
N THR A 53 4.67 -13.38 -2.49
CA THR A 53 5.11 -12.08 -2.99
C THR A 53 5.39 -11.10 -1.84
N GLY A 54 5.69 -9.84 -2.17
CA GLY A 54 6.06 -8.82 -1.19
C GLY A 54 7.51 -8.94 -0.69
N TYR A 55 7.91 -8.03 0.19
CA TYR A 55 9.27 -7.91 0.73
C TYR A 55 9.80 -9.20 1.35
N GLY A 56 8.95 -9.91 2.10
CA GLY A 56 9.33 -11.12 2.85
C GLY A 56 9.30 -12.41 2.04
N ARG A 57 8.96 -12.39 0.75
CA ARG A 57 8.80 -13.59 -0.09
C ARG A 57 10.01 -14.52 -0.08
N HIS A 58 11.22 -13.98 -0.20
CA HIS A 58 12.45 -14.78 -0.28
C HIS A 58 12.83 -15.40 1.07
N LEU A 59 12.42 -14.79 2.17
CA LEU A 59 12.58 -15.34 3.50
C LEU A 59 11.61 -16.50 3.74
N ALA A 60 10.36 -16.33 3.31
CA ALA A 60 9.29 -17.26 3.64
C ALA A 60 9.20 -18.45 2.67
N ALA A 61 9.38 -18.23 1.37
CA ALA A 61 9.12 -19.21 0.34
C ALA A 61 9.88 -20.53 0.50
N PRO A 62 11.19 -20.57 0.81
CA PRO A 62 11.90 -21.83 1.01
C PRO A 62 11.34 -22.66 2.17
N ALA A 63 10.90 -22.00 3.24
CA ALA A 63 10.38 -22.64 4.44
C ALA A 63 8.90 -23.07 4.32
N LEU A 64 8.19 -22.55 3.31
CA LEU A 64 6.77 -22.83 3.05
C LEU A 64 6.55 -23.64 1.76
N ALA A 65 7.63 -23.97 1.04
CA ALA A 65 7.58 -24.54 -0.31
C ALA A 65 6.67 -23.74 -1.27
N ALA A 66 6.73 -22.41 -1.17
CA ALA A 66 5.96 -21.52 -2.03
C ALA A 66 6.74 -21.13 -3.29
N GLU A 67 6.04 -20.97 -4.41
CA GLU A 67 6.58 -20.29 -5.58
C GLU A 67 6.73 -18.79 -5.32
N VAL A 68 7.61 -18.11 -6.04
CA VAL A 68 7.88 -16.68 -5.84
C VAL A 68 7.60 -15.88 -7.11
N ILE A 69 6.83 -14.81 -6.96
CA ILE A 69 6.67 -13.78 -7.99
C ILE A 69 6.96 -12.39 -7.42
N SER A 70 7.35 -11.45 -8.28
CA SER A 70 7.47 -10.05 -7.87
C SER A 70 6.10 -9.46 -7.54
N GLU A 71 6.07 -8.52 -6.60
CA GLU A 71 4.85 -7.83 -6.18
C GLU A 71 4.25 -7.01 -7.34
N ILE A 72 5.11 -6.40 -8.17
CA ILE A 72 4.71 -5.72 -9.41
C ILE A 72 3.90 -6.68 -10.32
N ARG A 73 4.36 -7.93 -10.48
CA ARG A 73 3.65 -8.92 -11.29
C ARG A 73 2.38 -9.39 -10.58
N ALA A 74 2.43 -9.64 -9.27
CA ALA A 74 1.27 -10.08 -8.49
C ALA A 74 0.12 -9.07 -8.61
N TYR A 75 0.44 -7.79 -8.45
CA TYR A 75 -0.53 -6.70 -8.52
C TYR A 75 -1.02 -6.47 -9.94
N ALA A 76 -0.14 -6.54 -10.95
CA ALA A 76 -0.57 -6.48 -12.35
C ALA A 76 -1.58 -7.59 -12.68
N VAL A 77 -1.29 -8.84 -12.31
CA VAL A 77 -2.18 -9.97 -12.55
C VAL A 77 -3.47 -9.84 -11.75
N GLY A 78 -3.40 -9.49 -10.47
CA GLY A 78 -4.58 -9.29 -9.61
C GLY A 78 -5.48 -8.16 -10.09
N ALA A 79 -4.91 -7.00 -10.41
CA ALA A 79 -5.65 -5.86 -10.97
C ALA A 79 -6.30 -6.21 -12.30
N ARG A 80 -5.61 -6.94 -13.20
CA ARG A 80 -6.17 -7.39 -14.49
C ARG A 80 -7.27 -8.43 -14.34
N HIS A 81 -7.19 -9.27 -13.32
CA HIS A 81 -8.22 -10.25 -13.02
C HIS A 81 -9.51 -9.58 -12.53
N LEU A 82 -9.40 -8.59 -11.64
CA LEU A 82 -10.55 -7.86 -11.08
C LEU A 82 -11.08 -6.78 -12.03
N TYR A 83 -10.19 -6.13 -12.76
CA TYR A 83 -10.48 -5.02 -13.68
C TYR A 83 -9.84 -5.30 -15.06
N PRO A 84 -10.56 -6.00 -15.95
CA PRO A 84 -10.05 -6.40 -17.27
C PRO A 84 -9.77 -5.25 -18.25
N ASP A 85 -10.00 -3.99 -17.85
CA ASP A 85 -9.63 -2.79 -18.59
C ASP A 85 -8.54 -1.95 -17.89
N CYS A 86 -8.05 -2.37 -16.72
CA CYS A 86 -6.97 -1.69 -15.99
C CYS A 86 -5.73 -1.48 -16.87
N ARG A 87 -5.18 -0.26 -16.84
CA ARG A 87 -3.96 0.12 -17.56
C ARG A 87 -2.88 0.72 -16.67
N THR A 88 -3.22 1.15 -15.46
CA THR A 88 -2.23 1.67 -14.52
C THR A 88 -2.59 1.21 -13.12
N VAL A 89 -1.60 0.72 -12.38
CA VAL A 89 -1.74 0.33 -10.98
C VAL A 89 -0.93 1.29 -10.13
N ILE A 90 -1.55 1.91 -9.13
CA ILE A 90 -0.90 2.73 -8.10
C ILE A 90 -0.99 1.99 -6.76
N ASP A 91 0.12 1.41 -6.35
CA ASP A 91 0.28 0.75 -5.06
C ASP A 91 0.88 1.72 -4.05
N VAL A 92 0.08 2.11 -3.03
CA VAL A 92 0.55 2.93 -1.91
C VAL A 92 0.72 2.04 -0.69
N GLY A 93 1.92 1.47 -0.56
CA GLY A 93 2.30 0.62 0.56
C GLY A 93 2.65 1.41 1.83
N GLY A 94 3.04 0.66 2.88
CA GLY A 94 3.49 1.27 4.14
C GLY A 94 4.83 2.01 3.99
N GLN A 95 5.79 1.41 3.31
CA GLN A 95 7.17 1.95 3.21
C GLN A 95 7.54 2.45 1.83
N ASP A 96 6.80 2.08 0.80
CA ASP A 96 7.05 2.48 -0.57
C ASP A 96 5.75 2.81 -1.30
N CYS A 97 5.90 3.37 -2.49
CA CYS A 97 4.81 3.61 -3.42
C CYS A 97 5.28 3.23 -4.82
N LYS A 98 4.46 2.50 -5.57
CA LYS A 98 4.78 1.98 -6.90
C LYS A 98 3.71 2.39 -7.87
N VAL A 99 4.12 2.80 -9.07
CA VAL A 99 3.19 3.01 -10.18
C VAL A 99 3.62 2.10 -11.32
N THR A 100 2.69 1.29 -11.82
CA THR A 100 2.93 0.29 -12.86
C THR A 100 2.02 0.55 -14.04
N LEU A 101 2.60 0.79 -15.22
CA LEU A 101 1.90 0.88 -16.49
C LEU A 101 1.77 -0.52 -17.10
N LEU A 102 0.55 -0.87 -17.50
CA LEU A 102 0.23 -2.13 -18.14
C LEU A 102 -0.04 -1.96 -19.64
N SER A 103 0.34 -2.97 -20.42
CA SER A 103 -0.02 -3.11 -21.83
C SER A 103 -1.51 -3.39 -21.99
N ASP A 104 -1.99 -3.38 -23.23
CA ASP A 104 -3.35 -3.83 -23.54
C ASP A 104 -3.55 -5.33 -23.27
N SER A 105 -2.48 -6.13 -23.31
CA SER A 105 -2.45 -7.54 -22.88
C SER A 105 -2.41 -7.71 -21.35
N GLY A 106 -2.22 -6.63 -20.59
CA GLY A 106 -2.10 -6.66 -19.13
C GLY A 106 -0.70 -6.95 -18.59
N GLU A 107 0.30 -6.96 -19.45
CA GLU A 107 1.70 -7.16 -19.10
C GLU A 107 2.33 -5.87 -18.60
N VAL A 108 3.30 -5.98 -17.69
CA VAL A 108 4.03 -4.82 -17.15
C VAL A 108 4.92 -4.23 -18.24
N GLN A 109 4.62 -2.99 -18.67
CA GLN A 109 5.46 -2.25 -19.63
C GLN A 109 6.52 -1.41 -18.95
N LYS A 110 6.13 -0.72 -17.88
CA LYS A 110 6.99 0.20 -17.15
C LYS A 110 6.50 0.26 -15.71
N PHE A 111 7.44 0.41 -14.77
CA PHE A 111 7.09 0.75 -13.40
C PHE A 111 8.09 1.76 -12.84
N GLU A 112 7.64 2.56 -11.89
CA GLU A 112 8.45 3.47 -11.09
C GLU A 112 8.11 3.25 -9.62
N MET A 113 9.10 3.41 -8.76
CA MET A 113 8.94 3.20 -7.32
C MET A 113 9.64 4.29 -6.53
N ASN A 114 9.03 4.69 -5.42
CA ASN A 114 9.66 5.46 -4.36
C ASN A 114 9.78 4.58 -3.11
N ASP A 115 10.97 4.06 -2.85
CA ASP A 115 11.28 3.15 -1.73
C ASP A 115 12.26 3.75 -0.70
N ARG A 116 12.84 4.92 -0.98
CA ARG A 116 13.84 5.57 -0.11
C ARG A 116 13.25 6.59 0.85
N CYS A 117 12.00 6.99 0.65
CA CYS A 117 11.40 8.11 1.36
C CYS A 117 9.97 7.78 1.78
N ALA A 118 9.71 7.90 3.09
CA ALA A 118 8.38 7.74 3.66
C ALA A 118 7.36 8.78 3.13
N ALA A 119 7.84 9.92 2.61
CA ALA A 119 7.00 10.87 1.91
C ALA A 119 6.34 10.16 0.71
N GLY A 120 5.01 10.16 0.65
CA GLY A 120 4.28 9.46 -0.41
C GLY A 120 3.84 8.04 -0.06
N THR A 121 3.98 7.59 1.19
CA THR A 121 3.63 6.23 1.63
C THR A 121 2.71 6.24 2.85
N GLY A 122 2.14 5.09 3.19
CA GLY A 122 1.30 4.93 4.39
C GLY A 122 2.02 5.34 5.69
N ARG A 123 3.35 5.15 5.78
CA ARG A 123 4.13 5.56 6.95
C ARG A 123 4.08 7.07 7.21
N PHE A 124 4.01 7.90 6.17
CA PHE A 124 3.79 9.33 6.35
C PHE A 124 2.47 9.59 7.08
N LEU A 125 1.37 9.01 6.58
CA LEU A 125 0.04 9.17 7.19
C LEU A 125 -0.02 8.57 8.60
N GLU A 126 0.63 7.44 8.86
CA GLU A 126 0.70 6.84 10.20
C GLU A 126 1.39 7.77 11.21
N VAL A 127 2.42 8.51 10.81
CA VAL A 127 3.09 9.48 11.69
C VAL A 127 2.15 10.66 11.93
N MET A 128 1.55 11.21 10.87
CA MET A 128 0.71 12.40 11.00
C MET A 128 -0.58 12.13 11.76
N ALA A 129 -1.18 10.95 11.61
CA ALA A 129 -2.33 10.53 12.41
C ALA A 129 -1.99 10.55 13.91
N ARG A 130 -0.81 10.06 14.31
CA ARG A 130 -0.38 10.12 15.72
C ARG A 130 -0.17 11.54 16.23
N VAL A 131 0.35 12.44 15.39
CA VAL A 131 0.50 13.87 15.75
C VAL A 131 -0.86 14.51 15.98
N LEU A 132 -1.88 14.09 15.24
CA LEU A 132 -3.28 14.50 15.42
C LEU A 132 -4.03 13.65 16.47
N GLU A 133 -3.32 12.81 17.23
CA GLU A 133 -3.86 11.94 18.28
C GLU A 133 -4.99 11.00 17.80
N MET A 134 -4.87 10.46 16.59
CA MET A 134 -5.83 9.54 15.98
C MET A 134 -5.14 8.30 15.39
N ASP A 135 -5.92 7.25 15.18
CA ASP A 135 -5.49 6.11 14.38
C ASP A 135 -5.54 6.44 12.89
N ILE A 136 -4.67 5.81 12.10
CA ILE A 136 -4.63 6.04 10.64
C ILE A 136 -5.97 5.75 9.95
N GLY A 137 -6.76 4.81 10.49
CA GLY A 137 -8.09 4.47 9.98
C GLY A 137 -9.13 5.58 10.15
N GLU A 138 -8.90 6.52 11.06
CA GLU A 138 -9.80 7.63 11.36
C GLU A 138 -9.46 8.89 10.55
N LEU A 139 -8.18 9.03 10.14
CA LEU A 139 -7.65 10.23 9.49
C LEU A 139 -8.41 10.62 8.22
N ALA A 140 -8.77 9.64 7.39
CA ALA A 140 -9.45 9.91 6.12
C ALA A 140 -10.87 10.47 6.34
N GLU A 141 -11.66 9.82 7.21
CA GLU A 141 -13.02 10.27 7.52
C GLU A 141 -13.00 11.63 8.23
N HIS A 142 -12.04 11.84 9.14
CA HIS A 142 -11.83 13.11 9.81
C HIS A 142 -11.53 14.25 8.83
N ALA A 143 -10.67 13.99 7.84
CA ALA A 143 -10.30 14.97 6.82
C ALA A 143 -11.49 15.39 5.93
N LEU A 144 -12.47 14.51 5.70
CA LEU A 144 -13.65 14.82 4.89
C LEU A 144 -14.57 15.89 5.52
N GLY A 145 -14.44 16.15 6.83
CA GLY A 145 -15.16 17.23 7.51
C GLY A 145 -14.63 18.63 7.18
N ALA A 146 -13.45 18.74 6.56
CA ALA A 146 -12.84 20.02 6.24
C ALA A 146 -13.55 20.73 5.08
N LYS A 147 -13.75 22.05 5.21
CA LYS A 147 -14.21 22.89 4.10
C LYS A 147 -13.11 23.25 3.12
N GLU A 148 -11.89 23.41 3.64
CA GLU A 148 -10.71 23.79 2.88
C GLU A 148 -9.47 23.15 3.52
N ALA A 149 -8.49 22.81 2.68
CA ALA A 149 -7.24 22.21 3.11
C ALA A 149 -6.28 23.26 3.65
N VAL A 150 -5.55 22.93 4.72
CA VAL A 150 -4.34 23.68 5.07
C VAL A 150 -3.22 23.24 4.14
N ARG A 151 -2.50 24.19 3.56
CA ARG A 151 -1.33 23.89 2.73
C ARG A 151 -0.18 23.33 3.57
N ILE A 152 0.24 22.10 3.28
CA ILE A 152 1.44 21.49 3.84
C ILE A 152 2.62 21.71 2.88
N ASN A 153 3.66 22.40 3.34
CA ASN A 153 4.81 22.79 2.51
C ASN A 153 5.92 21.74 2.52
N SER A 154 6.08 21.05 3.66
CA SER A 154 7.14 20.07 3.86
C SER A 154 6.65 18.66 3.52
N LEU A 155 7.34 17.99 2.58
CA LEU A 155 7.07 16.58 2.29
C LEU A 155 7.95 15.62 3.09
N CYS A 156 9.10 16.08 3.61
CA CYS A 156 9.91 15.28 4.51
C CYS A 156 9.11 15.00 5.78
N THR A 157 8.85 13.72 6.11
CA THR A 157 7.99 13.34 7.25
C THR A 157 8.38 14.02 8.55
N VAL A 158 9.67 14.17 8.83
CA VAL A 158 10.17 14.82 10.07
C VAL A 158 9.83 16.32 10.09
N PHE A 159 9.99 17.02 8.97
CA PHE A 159 9.66 18.45 8.89
C PHE A 159 8.16 18.68 8.80
N ALA A 160 7.43 17.80 8.12
CA ALA A 160 5.97 17.81 8.06
C ALA A 160 5.37 17.66 9.46
N GLU A 161 5.91 16.78 10.29
CA GLU A 161 5.49 16.62 11.69
C GLU A 161 5.66 17.93 12.47
N SER A 162 6.81 18.59 12.35
CA SER A 162 7.06 19.88 12.99
C SER A 162 6.13 20.99 12.48
N GLU A 163 5.85 21.00 11.18
CA GLU A 163 4.90 21.92 10.55
C GLU A 163 3.48 21.68 11.06
N VAL A 164 3.02 20.43 11.13
CA VAL A 164 1.70 20.05 11.67
C VAL A 164 1.56 20.47 13.13
N VAL A 165 2.56 20.20 13.97
CA VAL A 165 2.56 20.65 15.38
C VAL A 165 2.41 22.18 15.48
N SER A 166 3.10 22.92 14.60
CA SER A 166 3.02 24.38 14.55
C SER A 166 1.64 24.87 14.12
N LEU A 167 1.00 24.20 13.14
CA LEU A 167 -0.36 24.49 12.69
C LEU A 167 -1.40 24.27 13.80
N ILE A 168 -1.26 23.16 14.54
CA ILE A 168 -2.12 22.87 15.70
C ILE A 168 -1.96 23.96 16.76
N ALA A 169 -0.72 24.33 17.11
CA ALA A 169 -0.45 25.39 18.08
C ALA A 169 -0.97 26.76 17.63
N GLY A 170 -1.04 26.99 16.31
CA GLY A 170 -1.64 28.16 15.68
C GLY A 170 -3.17 28.14 15.60
N GLY A 171 -3.83 27.07 16.07
CA GLY A 171 -5.29 26.94 16.10
C GLY A 171 -5.91 26.50 14.77
N ALA A 172 -5.13 25.95 13.84
CA ALA A 172 -5.70 25.37 12.63
C ALA A 172 -6.58 24.15 12.95
N GLU A 173 -7.71 24.02 12.27
CA GLU A 173 -8.60 22.88 12.46
C GLU A 173 -7.93 21.58 12.03
N SER A 174 -7.98 20.56 12.88
CA SER A 174 -7.33 19.27 12.61
C SER A 174 -7.87 18.56 11.36
N GLN A 175 -9.15 18.80 11.01
CA GLN A 175 -9.75 18.31 9.77
C GLN A 175 -9.06 18.93 8.55
N ALA A 176 -8.86 20.26 8.57
CA ALA A 176 -8.21 21.00 7.49
C ALA A 176 -6.74 20.60 7.32
N ILE A 177 -6.05 20.33 8.43
CA ILE A 177 -4.70 19.73 8.42
C ILE A 177 -4.75 18.33 7.77
N GLY A 178 -5.67 17.48 8.20
CA GLY A 178 -5.87 16.14 7.64
C GLY A 178 -6.05 16.15 6.12
N LEU A 179 -6.91 17.04 5.62
CA LEU A 179 -7.12 17.20 4.18
C LEU A 179 -5.83 17.66 3.46
N GLY A 180 -5.11 18.62 4.03
CA GLY A 180 -3.81 19.07 3.52
C GLY A 180 -2.76 17.97 3.40
N LEU A 181 -2.71 17.06 4.38
CA LEU A 181 -1.82 15.90 4.37
C LEU A 181 -2.17 14.91 3.24
N HIS A 182 -3.46 14.69 2.99
CA HIS A 182 -3.93 13.88 1.86
C HIS A 182 -3.62 14.54 0.50
N GLU A 183 -3.77 15.86 0.37
CA GLU A 183 -3.40 16.57 -0.85
C GLU A 183 -1.88 16.50 -1.12
N ALA A 184 -1.07 16.64 -0.07
CA ALA A 184 0.39 16.57 -0.17
C ALA A 184 0.86 15.18 -0.65
N ILE A 185 0.29 14.10 -0.10
CA ILE A 185 0.63 12.74 -0.51
C ILE A 185 0.14 12.43 -1.92
N ALA A 186 -1.09 12.83 -2.28
CA ALA A 186 -1.66 12.64 -3.60
C ALA A 186 -0.86 13.37 -4.68
N THR A 187 -0.42 14.61 -4.40
CA THR A 187 0.43 15.39 -5.31
C THR A 187 1.74 14.68 -5.61
N ARG A 188 2.37 14.09 -4.58
CA ARG A 188 3.63 13.35 -4.72
C ARG A 188 3.44 12.05 -5.51
N ILE A 189 2.38 11.29 -5.23
CA ILE A 189 2.04 10.08 -5.97
C ILE A 189 1.74 10.41 -7.44
N GLY A 190 0.98 11.48 -7.71
CA GLY A 190 0.71 11.96 -9.06
C GLY A 190 1.99 12.35 -9.82
N ALA A 191 2.99 12.92 -9.14
CA ALA A 191 4.28 13.20 -9.73
C ALA A 191 5.07 11.92 -10.09
N LEU A 192 4.98 10.87 -9.27
CA LEU A 192 5.54 9.55 -9.59
C LEU A 192 4.81 8.93 -10.79
N ALA A 193 3.47 8.98 -10.78
CA ALA A 193 2.65 8.46 -11.87
C ALA A 193 2.99 9.11 -13.21
N ARG A 194 3.15 10.44 -13.26
CA ARG A 194 3.54 11.14 -14.50
C ARG A 194 4.85 10.63 -15.11
N ARG A 195 5.78 10.07 -14.32
CA ARG A 195 7.05 9.50 -14.84
C ARG A 195 6.82 8.20 -15.60
N VAL A 196 5.78 7.43 -15.28
CA VAL A 196 5.43 6.23 -16.05
C VAL A 196 4.61 6.54 -17.30
N GLY A 197 3.96 7.70 -17.36
CA GLY A 197 2.99 8.02 -18.41
C GLY A 197 1.70 7.24 -18.20
N PRO A 198 0.90 7.58 -17.16
CA PRO A 198 -0.23 6.77 -16.76
C PRO A 198 -1.31 6.82 -17.83
N ARG A 199 -2.04 5.72 -18.00
CA ARG A 199 -3.20 5.64 -18.89
C ARG A 199 -4.46 5.60 -18.06
N GLU A 200 -5.59 6.01 -18.66
CA GLU A 200 -6.91 5.91 -18.03
C GLU A 200 -7.21 4.46 -17.59
N ARG A 201 -8.17 4.30 -16.66
CA ARG A 201 -8.41 3.05 -15.90
C ARG A 201 -7.26 2.75 -14.95
N VAL A 202 -7.11 3.65 -13.99
CA VAL A 202 -6.18 3.55 -12.86
C VAL A 202 -6.84 2.77 -11.73
N VAL A 203 -6.10 1.81 -11.17
CA VAL A 203 -6.45 1.03 -9.98
C VAL A 203 -5.47 1.34 -8.87
#